data_AF-A0A2T0Q5C8-F1
#
_entry.id   AF-A0A2T0Q5C8-F1
#
_cell.length_a   1.000
_cell.length_b   1.000
_cell.length_c   1.000
_cell.angle_alpha   90.00
_cell.angle_beta   90.00
_cell.angle_gamma   90.00
#
_symmetry.space_group_name_H-M   'P 1'
#
loop_
_entity.id
_entity.type
_entity.pdbx_description
1 polymer ?
#
loop_
_entity_poly.entity_id
_entity_poly.type
_entity_poly.pdbx_seq_one_letter_code
_entity_poly.pdbx_strand_id
1 'polypeptide(L)'
;MNAEPAAQGPGEWVLLSYRIPREPSTPRISVWRKLKQLGPAQISDGLVALPADARTREHLDWIAEEVVEAGGTATVWLARPTARAQEHHLAQTMAQARAAEYRAVRAEAAHARSLPEPERLRAMRRLRTQLRRIARRDYFPPPERRTAREAVEALHPDHTEQESA
;
A
#
# COMPACT_ATOMS: atom_id res chain seq x y z
N MET A 1 -23.46 6.10 -29.81
CA MET A 1 -22.15 5.61 -30.27
C MET A 1 -21.39 5.16 -29.03
N ASN A 2 -21.65 3.92 -28.61
CA ASN A 2 -21.04 3.34 -27.42
C ASN A 2 -19.60 2.97 -27.80
N ALA A 3 -18.63 3.65 -27.20
CA ALA A 3 -17.27 3.16 -27.24
C ALA A 3 -17.25 1.81 -26.50
N GLU A 4 -17.00 0.73 -27.24
CA GLU A 4 -16.62 -0.55 -26.65
C GLU A 4 -15.51 -0.31 -25.62
N PRO A 5 -15.55 -0.93 -24.43
CA PRO A 5 -14.43 -0.83 -23.51
C PRO A 5 -13.26 -1.51 -24.21
N ALA A 6 -12.33 -0.70 -24.74
CA ALA A 6 -11.11 -1.17 -25.35
C ALA A 6 -10.55 -2.26 -24.42
N ALA A 7 -10.35 -3.46 -24.97
CA ALA A 7 -9.66 -4.52 -24.27
C ALA A 7 -8.20 -4.08 -24.11
N GLN A 8 -7.96 -3.20 -23.14
CA GLN A 8 -6.67 -2.57 -22.88
C GLN A 8 -5.68 -3.68 -22.51
N GLY A 9 -4.55 -3.73 -23.22
CA GLY A 9 -3.43 -4.57 -22.83
C GLY A 9 -3.02 -4.31 -21.38
N PRO A 10 -2.16 -5.15 -20.80
CA PRO A 10 -1.73 -4.94 -19.44
C PRO A 10 -1.19 -3.52 -19.24
N GLY A 11 -1.54 -2.92 -18.11
CA GLY A 11 -1.16 -1.56 -17.75
C GLY A 11 0.36 -1.37 -17.72
N GLU A 12 0.80 -0.12 -17.67
CA GLU A 12 2.21 0.20 -17.54
C GLU A 12 2.63 0.17 -16.08
N TRP A 13 3.83 -0.36 -15.83
CA TRP A 13 4.42 -0.54 -14.51
C TRP A 13 5.78 0.14 -14.49
N VAL A 14 6.13 0.71 -13.35
CA VAL A 14 7.48 1.16 -13.06
C VAL A 14 8.18 0.13 -12.17
N LEU A 15 9.35 -0.33 -12.60
CA LEU A 15 10.14 -1.36 -11.93
C LEU A 15 11.44 -0.76 -11.45
N LEU A 16 11.87 -1.13 -10.25
CA LEU A 16 13.20 -0.84 -9.73
C LEU A 16 13.95 -2.17 -9.57
N SER A 17 15.01 -2.32 -10.37
CA SER A 17 16.01 -3.37 -10.21
C SER A 17 17.20 -2.80 -9.44
N TYR A 18 17.48 -3.32 -8.26
CA TYR A 18 18.48 -2.75 -7.35
C TYR A 18 19.27 -3.79 -6.57
N ARG A 19 20.50 -3.44 -6.21
CA ARG A 19 21.41 -4.20 -5.36
C ARG A 19 22.12 -3.25 -4.42
N ILE A 20 22.05 -3.50 -3.12
CA ILE A 20 22.78 -2.72 -2.09
C ILE A 20 23.83 -3.64 -1.45
N PRO A 21 25.05 -3.14 -1.18
CA PRO A 21 26.06 -3.85 -0.39
C PRO A 21 25.50 -4.33 0.96
N ARG A 22 26.04 -5.44 1.47
CA ARG A 22 25.57 -6.02 2.75
C ARG A 22 26.00 -5.19 3.95
N GLU A 23 27.14 -4.50 3.83
CA GLU A 23 27.73 -3.66 4.86
C GLU A 23 28.05 -2.27 4.28
N PRO A 24 27.76 -1.19 5.01
CA PRO A 24 27.02 -1.16 6.28
C PRO A 24 25.53 -1.51 6.11
N SER A 25 24.86 -1.97 7.17
CA SER A 25 23.45 -2.40 7.09
C SER A 25 22.45 -1.24 7.01
N THR A 26 22.83 -0.06 7.48
CA THR A 26 21.97 1.12 7.60
C THR A 26 21.32 1.56 6.27
N PRO A 27 22.07 1.72 5.15
CA PRO A 27 21.46 2.12 3.87
C PRO A 27 20.45 1.09 3.36
N ARG A 28 20.78 -0.20 3.48
CA ARG A 28 19.87 -1.29 3.09
C ARG A 28 18.55 -1.26 3.86
N ILE A 29 18.61 -1.03 5.18
CA ILE A 29 17.40 -0.90 6.03
C ILE A 29 16.61 0.35 5.65
N SER A 30 17.29 1.46 5.36
CA SER A 30 16.64 2.72 4.93
C SER A 30 15.85 2.52 3.63
N VAL A 31 16.49 2.01 2.58
CA VAL A 31 15.84 1.73 1.29
C VAL A 31 14.69 0.75 1.45
N TRP A 32 14.88 -0.34 2.20
CA TRP A 32 13.82 -1.31 2.45
C TRP A 32 12.60 -0.68 3.14
N ARG A 33 12.81 0.21 4.13
CA ARG A 33 11.71 0.94 4.78
C ARG A 33 10.98 1.87 3.81
N LYS A 34 11.69 2.60 2.95
CA LYS A 34 11.10 3.47 1.93
C LYS A 34 10.26 2.67 0.93
N LEU A 35 10.79 1.56 0.43
CA LEU A 35 10.04 0.64 -0.43
C LEU A 35 8.79 0.11 0.28
N LYS A 36 8.88 -0.33 1.54
CA LYS A 36 7.69 -0.77 2.30
C LYS A 36 6.65 0.33 2.50
N GLN A 37 7.05 1.60 2.56
CA GLN A 37 6.11 2.73 2.63
C GLN A 37 5.37 2.93 1.31
N LEU A 38 6.00 2.68 0.16
CA LEU A 38 5.36 2.76 -1.15
C LEU A 38 4.41 1.60 -1.44
N GLY A 39 4.62 0.44 -0.80
CA GLY A 39 3.79 -0.75 -0.95
C GLY A 39 3.89 -1.44 -2.32
N PRO A 40 5.11 -1.70 -2.86
CA PRO A 40 5.27 -2.33 -4.16
C PRO A 40 4.95 -3.82 -4.15
N ALA A 41 4.70 -4.37 -5.33
CA ALA A 41 4.82 -5.80 -5.56
C ALA A 41 6.30 -6.20 -5.54
N GLN A 42 6.66 -7.23 -4.79
CA GLN A 42 7.99 -7.85 -4.85
C GLN A 42 7.96 -8.91 -5.95
N ILE A 43 8.76 -8.74 -7.01
CA ILE A 43 8.84 -9.71 -8.11
C ILE A 43 9.92 -10.77 -7.80
N SER A 44 11.09 -10.32 -7.35
CA SER A 44 12.21 -11.17 -6.92
C SER A 44 13.11 -10.37 -5.98
N ASP A 45 14.14 -10.99 -5.40
CA ASP A 45 15.14 -10.25 -4.63
C ASP A 45 15.75 -9.12 -5.49
N GLY A 46 15.72 -7.90 -4.96
CA GLY A 46 16.21 -6.72 -5.68
C GLY A 46 15.34 -6.27 -6.86
N LEU A 47 14.14 -6.81 -7.06
CA LEU A 47 13.21 -6.36 -8.11
C LEU A 47 11.81 -6.10 -7.55
N VAL A 48 11.38 -4.86 -7.64
CA VAL A 48 10.06 -4.40 -7.18
C VAL A 48 9.32 -3.67 -8.30
N ALA A 49 7.99 -3.68 -8.23
CA ALA A 49 7.14 -3.02 -9.21
C ALA A 49 5.99 -2.24 -8.56
N LEU A 50 5.63 -1.12 -9.19
CA LEU A 50 4.46 -0.31 -8.90
C LEU A 50 3.70 -0.04 -10.20
N PRO A 51 2.37 0.17 -10.15
CA PRO A 51 1.66 0.77 -11.28
C PRO A 51 2.32 2.09 -11.68
N ALA A 52 2.53 2.30 -12.98
CA ALA A 52 3.20 3.48 -13.46
C ALA A 52 2.29 4.71 -13.36
N ASP A 53 2.72 5.68 -12.57
CA ASP A 53 2.24 7.05 -12.61
C ASP A 53 3.44 8.00 -12.37
N ALA A 54 3.25 9.30 -12.54
CA ALA A 54 4.33 10.28 -12.37
C ALA A 54 4.97 10.22 -10.98
N ARG A 55 4.16 9.94 -9.94
CA ARG A 55 4.58 9.93 -8.55
C ARG A 55 5.28 8.63 -8.17
N THR A 56 4.82 7.47 -8.64
CA THR A 56 5.50 6.19 -8.39
C THR A 56 6.83 6.13 -9.11
N ARG A 57 6.91 6.68 -10.33
CA ARG A 57 8.16 6.82 -11.06
C ARG A 57 9.16 7.69 -10.31
N GLU A 58 8.75 8.91 -9.95
CA GLU A 58 9.60 9.81 -9.18
C GLU A 58 10.10 9.14 -7.89
N HIS A 59 9.22 8.56 -7.07
CA HIS A 59 9.70 7.89 -5.85
C HIS A 59 10.71 6.76 -6.10
N LEU A 60 10.58 5.99 -7.18
CA LEU A 60 11.54 4.93 -7.49
C LEU A 60 12.86 5.49 -8.05
N ASP A 61 12.83 6.59 -8.81
CA ASP A 61 14.03 7.30 -9.26
C ASP A 61 14.83 7.81 -8.06
N TRP A 62 14.19 8.46 -7.08
CA TRP A 62 14.84 8.93 -5.86
C TRP A 62 15.43 7.77 -5.04
N ILE A 63 14.71 6.64 -4.93
CA ILE A 63 15.25 5.45 -4.25
C ILE A 63 16.44 4.86 -5.02
N ALA A 64 16.41 4.89 -6.36
CA ALA A 64 17.53 4.42 -7.18
C ALA A 64 18.79 5.26 -6.93
N GLU A 65 18.65 6.58 -6.85
CA GLU A 65 19.76 7.49 -6.49
C GLU A 65 20.35 7.14 -5.13
N GLU A 66 19.51 6.96 -4.10
CA GLU A 66 19.98 6.57 -2.76
C GLU A 66 20.70 5.21 -2.74
N VAL A 67 20.27 4.26 -3.56
CA VAL A 67 20.97 2.98 -3.72
C VAL A 67 22.36 3.19 -4.30
N VAL A 68 22.47 4.04 -5.33
CA VAL A 68 23.75 4.35 -6.00
C VAL A 68 24.69 5.09 -5.05
N GLU A 69 24.19 6.09 -4.32
CA GLU A 69 24.94 6.83 -3.29
C GLU A 69 25.47 5.91 -2.19
N ALA A 70 24.72 4.85 -1.84
CA ALA A 70 25.12 3.84 -0.89
C ALA A 70 26.13 2.80 -1.45
N GLY A 71 26.69 3.02 -2.65
CA GLY A 71 27.64 2.11 -3.30
C GLY A 71 26.98 0.88 -3.93
N GLY A 72 25.67 0.92 -4.15
CA GLY A 72 24.91 -0.11 -4.83
C GLY A 72 24.76 0.12 -6.34
N THR A 73 23.91 -0.68 -6.95
CA THR A 73 23.47 -0.50 -8.34
C THR A 73 21.95 -0.45 -8.39
N ALA A 74 21.39 0.46 -9.19
CA ALA A 74 19.95 0.58 -9.38
C ALA A 74 19.61 1.01 -10.80
N THR A 75 18.53 0.48 -11.35
CA THR A 75 17.96 0.91 -12.63
C THR A 75 16.44 0.93 -12.53
N VAL A 76 15.83 1.99 -13.06
CA VAL A 76 14.37 2.16 -13.13
C VAL A 76 13.91 1.91 -14.56
N TRP A 77 12.84 1.12 -14.71
CA TRP A 77 12.31 0.71 -16.00
C TRP A 77 10.82 1.02 -16.06
N LEU A 78 10.34 1.47 -17.22
CA LEU A 78 8.94 1.37 -17.57
C LEU A 78 8.74 0.09 -18.36
N ALA A 79 7.80 -0.75 -17.92
CA ALA A 79 7.53 -2.03 -18.55
C ALA A 79 6.04 -2.37 -18.53
N ARG A 80 5.65 -3.29 -19.40
CA ARG A 80 4.32 -3.91 -19.39
C ARG A 80 4.49 -5.41 -19.19
N PRO A 81 3.70 -6.05 -18.31
CA PRO A 81 3.65 -7.50 -18.22
C PRO A 81 3.36 -8.11 -19.60
N THR A 82 4.03 -9.21 -19.95
CA THR A 82 3.82 -9.89 -21.23
C THR A 82 2.49 -10.62 -21.30
N ALA A 83 1.92 -10.98 -20.14
CA ALA A 83 0.63 -11.65 -20.01
C ALA A 83 -0.25 -10.94 -18.97
N ARG A 84 -1.56 -10.83 -19.26
CA ARG A 84 -2.55 -10.30 -18.31
C ARG A 84 -2.60 -11.09 -17.00
N ALA A 85 -2.39 -12.41 -17.06
CA ALA A 85 -2.34 -13.24 -15.86
C ALA A 85 -1.21 -12.81 -14.90
N GLN A 86 -0.06 -12.40 -15.43
CA GLN A 86 1.06 -11.89 -14.63
C GLN A 86 0.69 -10.57 -13.95
N GLU A 87 0.07 -9.65 -14.71
CA GLU A 87 -0.41 -8.38 -14.14
C GLU A 87 -1.43 -8.62 -13.02
N HIS A 88 -2.42 -9.48 -13.26
CA HIS A 88 -3.44 -9.83 -12.28
C HIS A 88 -2.82 -10.41 -11.02
N HIS A 89 -1.80 -11.27 -11.15
CA HIS A 89 -1.10 -11.84 -10.01
C HIS A 89 -0.37 -10.77 -9.17
N LEU A 90 0.31 -9.83 -9.82
CA LEU A 90 0.97 -8.71 -9.13
C LEU A 90 -0.05 -7.82 -8.41
N ALA A 91 -1.12 -7.43 -9.11
CA ALA A 91 -2.20 -6.62 -8.56
C ALA A 91 -2.88 -7.30 -7.37
N GLN A 92 -3.15 -8.61 -7.47
CA GLN A 92 -3.75 -9.41 -6.40
C GLN A 92 -2.84 -9.49 -5.18
N THR A 93 -1.54 -9.71 -5.37
CA THR A 93 -0.56 -9.75 -4.27
C THR A 93 -0.52 -8.41 -3.52
N MET A 94 -0.52 -7.29 -4.25
CA MET A 94 -0.58 -5.96 -3.66
C MET A 94 -1.89 -5.72 -2.91
N ALA A 95 -3.03 -6.07 -3.51
CA ALA A 95 -4.35 -5.94 -2.90
C ALA A 95 -4.47 -6.79 -1.62
N GLN A 96 -3.96 -8.02 -1.61
CA GLN A 96 -3.95 -8.90 -0.44
C GLN A 96 -3.13 -8.32 0.72
N ALA A 97 -1.99 -7.71 0.42
CA ALA A 97 -1.18 -7.02 1.43
C ALA A 97 -1.95 -5.84 2.05
N ARG A 98 -2.66 -5.04 1.25
CA ARG A 98 -3.53 -3.96 1.75
C ARG A 98 -4.72 -4.51 2.55
N ALA A 99 -5.32 -5.59 2.08
CA ALA A 99 -6.45 -6.25 2.72
C ALA A 99 -6.10 -6.72 4.14
N ALA A 100 -4.91 -7.29 4.33
CA ALA A 100 -4.43 -7.68 5.66
C ALA A 100 -4.34 -6.48 6.63
N GLU A 101 -3.83 -5.34 6.17
CA GLU A 101 -3.75 -4.12 6.99
C GLU A 101 -5.13 -3.53 7.30
N TYR A 102 -6.05 -3.53 6.33
CA TYR A 102 -7.44 -3.11 6.58
C TYR A 102 -8.16 -4.05 7.57
N ARG A 103 -7.94 -5.36 7.50
CA ARG A 103 -8.46 -6.32 8.49
C ARG A 103 -7.91 -6.05 9.89
N ALA A 104 -6.63 -5.70 10.01
CA ALA A 104 -6.04 -5.31 11.29
C ALA A 104 -6.70 -4.04 11.86
N VAL A 105 -6.91 -3.01 11.03
CA VAL A 105 -7.66 -1.80 11.43
C VAL A 105 -9.08 -2.16 11.89
N ARG A 106 -9.78 -3.02 11.16
CA ARG A 106 -11.15 -3.43 11.51
C ARG A 106 -11.18 -4.17 12.85
N ALA A 107 -10.25 -5.09 13.08
CA ALA A 107 -10.14 -5.83 14.34
C ALA A 107 -9.85 -4.90 15.52
N GLU A 108 -8.95 -3.94 15.32
CA GLU A 108 -8.60 -2.95 16.34
C GLU A 108 -9.77 -1.99 16.63
N ALA A 109 -10.52 -1.58 15.62
CA ALA A 109 -11.74 -0.81 15.79
C ALA A 109 -12.80 -1.60 16.57
N ALA A 110 -12.98 -2.89 16.29
CA ALA A 110 -13.90 -3.74 17.03
C ALA A 110 -13.53 -3.83 18.52
N HIS A 111 -12.24 -3.96 18.84
CA HIS A 111 -11.77 -3.94 20.23
C HIS A 111 -11.98 -2.57 20.90
N ALA A 112 -11.78 -1.47 20.16
CA ALA A 112 -11.95 -0.13 20.69
C ALA A 112 -13.40 0.23 21.06
N ARG A 113 -14.41 -0.50 20.54
CA ARG A 113 -15.83 -0.25 20.85
C ARG A 113 -16.17 -0.41 22.33
N SER A 114 -15.53 -1.35 23.02
CA SER A 114 -15.77 -1.61 24.44
C SER A 114 -14.95 -0.72 25.39
N LEU A 115 -14.13 0.19 24.84
CA LEU A 115 -13.30 1.08 25.66
C LEU A 115 -14.11 2.29 26.16
N PRO A 116 -13.71 2.89 27.30
CA PRO A 116 -14.24 4.17 27.74
C PRO A 116 -14.13 5.24 26.64
N GLU A 117 -15.09 6.18 26.62
CA GLU A 117 -15.19 7.18 25.55
C GLU A 117 -13.88 7.92 25.25
N PRO A 118 -13.10 8.42 26.24
CA PRO A 118 -11.85 9.12 25.96
C PRO A 118 -10.82 8.25 25.21
N GLU A 119 -10.74 6.96 25.55
CA GLU A 119 -9.83 6.00 24.92
C GLU A 119 -10.32 5.58 23.53
N ARG A 120 -11.63 5.35 23.40
CA ARG A 120 -12.28 5.05 22.12
C ARG A 120 -12.07 6.16 21.09
N LEU A 121 -12.24 7.43 21.50
CA LEU A 121 -11.99 8.59 20.64
C LEU A 121 -10.51 8.73 20.26
N ARG A 122 -9.58 8.42 21.16
CA ARG A 122 -8.14 8.38 20.85
C ARG A 122 -7.82 7.29 19.82
N ALA A 123 -8.39 6.09 20.00
CA ALA A 123 -8.25 5.00 19.04
C ALA A 123 -8.81 5.37 17.67
N MET A 124 -10.02 5.95 17.61
CA MET A 124 -10.63 6.44 16.37
C MET A 124 -9.71 7.40 15.60
N ARG A 125 -9.14 8.42 16.26
CA ARG A 125 -8.22 9.39 15.61
C ARG A 125 -6.96 8.72 15.04
N ARG A 126 -6.40 7.76 15.79
CA ARG A 126 -5.23 6.99 15.34
C ARG A 126 -5.58 6.10 14.15
N LEU A 127 -6.69 5.36 14.23
CA LEU A 127 -7.15 4.46 13.17
C LEU A 127 -7.53 5.21 11.89
N ARG A 128 -8.15 6.39 11.97
CA ARG A 128 -8.36 7.29 10.81
C ARG A 128 -7.04 7.67 10.14
N THR A 129 -6.00 7.94 10.93
CA THR A 129 -4.65 8.24 10.40
C THR A 129 -4.02 7.00 9.75
N GLN A 130 -4.18 5.82 10.35
CA GLN A 130 -3.73 4.56 9.77
C GLN A 130 -4.44 4.25 8.44
N LEU A 131 -5.77 4.40 8.37
CA LEU A 131 -6.54 4.25 7.12
C LEU A 131 -6.03 5.17 6.01
N ARG A 132 -5.73 6.44 6.32
CA ARG A 132 -5.13 7.38 5.35
C ARG A 132 -3.76 6.91 4.86
N ARG A 133 -2.93 6.35 5.74
CA ARG A 133 -1.62 5.80 5.37
C ARG A 133 -1.76 4.57 4.47
N ILE A 134 -2.66 3.64 4.79
CA ILE A 134 -2.93 2.46 3.95
C ILE A 134 -3.43 2.90 2.58
N ALA A 135 -4.40 3.82 2.54
CA ALA A 135 -5.01 4.29 1.29
C ALA A 135 -4.03 4.99 0.33
N ARG A 136 -2.95 5.59 0.83
CA ARG A 136 -1.93 6.26 0.01
C ARG A 136 -1.07 5.29 -0.82
N ARG A 137 -1.04 4.01 -0.44
CA ARG A 137 -0.29 2.93 -1.10
C ARG A 137 -1.21 1.80 -1.56
N ASP A 138 -2.51 2.10 -1.63
CA ASP A 138 -3.57 1.19 -2.03
C ASP A 138 -3.91 1.41 -3.51
N TYR A 139 -3.08 0.84 -4.38
CA TYR A 139 -3.24 1.00 -5.84
C TYR A 139 -4.37 0.12 -6.40
N PHE A 140 -4.71 -0.96 -5.70
CA PHE A 140 -5.75 -1.91 -6.09
C PHE A 140 -6.70 -2.12 -4.90
N PRO A 141 -7.66 -1.21 -4.69
CA PRO A 141 -8.50 -1.19 -3.48
C PRO A 141 -9.24 -2.51 -3.22
N PRO A 142 -8.92 -3.22 -2.12
CA PRO A 142 -9.61 -4.45 -1.77
C PRO A 142 -10.96 -4.16 -1.09
N PRO A 143 -11.92 -5.11 -1.08
CA PRO A 143 -13.23 -4.92 -0.47
C PRO A 143 -13.17 -4.60 1.03
N GLU A 144 -12.15 -5.06 1.75
CA GLU A 144 -11.96 -4.80 3.18
C GLU A 144 -11.79 -3.33 3.52
N ARG A 145 -11.35 -2.51 2.56
CA ARG A 145 -11.22 -1.05 2.71
C ARG A 145 -12.52 -0.43 3.20
N ARG A 146 -13.66 -0.85 2.65
CA ARG A 146 -14.98 -0.35 3.04
C ARG A 146 -15.30 -0.75 4.48
N THR A 147 -15.21 -2.04 4.80
CA THR A 147 -15.55 -2.55 6.13
C THR A 147 -14.66 -1.99 7.23
N ALA A 148 -13.38 -1.70 6.94
CA ALA A 148 -12.47 -1.07 7.90
C ALA A 148 -12.83 0.39 8.15
N ARG A 149 -13.28 1.13 7.13
CA ARG A 149 -13.76 2.51 7.28
C ARG A 149 -15.04 2.57 8.11
N GLU A 150 -16.01 1.73 7.79
CA GLU A 150 -17.28 1.62 8.54
C GLU A 150 -17.02 1.29 10.02
N ALA A 151 -16.13 0.33 10.30
CA ALA A 151 -15.78 -0.04 11.67
C ALA A 151 -15.14 1.11 12.46
N VAL A 152 -14.30 1.93 11.83
CA VAL A 152 -13.68 3.10 12.46
C VAL A 152 -14.70 4.24 12.64
N GLU A 153 -15.61 4.43 11.70
CA GLU A 153 -16.64 5.47 11.80
C GLU A 153 -17.65 5.19 12.91
N ALA A 154 -18.01 3.93 13.12
CA ALA A 154 -18.89 3.51 14.20
C ALA A 154 -18.30 3.67 15.62
N LEU A 155 -17.05 4.13 15.75
CA LEU A 155 -16.50 4.58 17.03
C LEU A 155 -16.96 5.99 17.42
N HIS A 156 -17.65 6.70 16.52
CA HIS A 156 -18.20 8.01 16.77
C HIS A 156 -19.29 7.95 17.86
N PRO A 157 -19.34 8.92 18.80
CA PRO A 157 -20.32 8.94 19.89
C PRO A 157 -21.76 8.84 19.38
N ASP A 158 -22.13 9.61 18.34
CA ASP A 158 -23.47 9.64 17.73
C ASP A 158 -23.98 8.27 17.22
N HIS A 159 -23.08 7.31 16.94
CA HIS A 159 -23.46 5.96 16.51
C HIS A 159 -23.61 4.96 17.67
N THR A 160 -23.23 5.35 18.89
CA THR A 160 -23.25 4.46 20.08
C THR A 160 -24.60 4.49 20.79
N GLU A 161 -25.28 5.63 20.73
CA GLU A 161 -26.57 5.85 21.41
C GLU A 161 -27.74 5.12 20.70
N GLN A 162 -27.60 4.78 19.42
CA GLN A 162 -28.64 4.11 18.64
C GLN A 162 -28.72 2.59 18.84
N GLU A 163 -27.71 1.94 19.44
CA GLU A 163 -27.72 0.49 19.75
C GLU A 163 -28.17 0.17 21.20
N SER A 164 -28.40 1.20 22.03
CA SER A 164 -28.78 1.04 23.45
C SER A 164 -30.25 1.40 23.75
N ALA A 165 -31.07 1.59 22.72
CA ALA A 165 -32.50 1.90 22.81
C ALA A 165 -33.34 0.81 22.10
#